data_AF-A0ABD5BKF5-F1
#
_entry.id   AF-A0ABD5BKF5-F1
#
_cell.length_a   1.000
_cell.length_b   1.000
_cell.length_c   1.000
_cell.angle_alpha   90.00
_cell.angle_beta   90.00
_cell.angle_gamma   90.00
#
_symmetry.space_group_name_H-M   'P 1'
#
loop_
_entity.id
_entity.type
_entity.pdbx_description
1 polymer ?
#
loop_
_entity_poly.entity_id
_entity_poly.type
_entity_poly.pdbx_seq_one_letter_code
_entity_poly.pdbx_strand_id
1 'polypeptide(L)'
;MKAAAVLILLFLTALAGMGWQKHQRELAEQRRDIAERAVKQTGDVLAEVRALRADVGEIEAGMKKLSEKRGTNGEQRRETIKTALDGETCAVTPVPAAVADSLQKRAAEVRAADYSGAFAGQPDGKH
;
A
#
# COMPACT_ATOMS: atom_id res chain seq x y z
N MET A 1 -74.67 17.34 -29.13
CA MET A 1 -73.40 16.90 -29.76
C MET A 1 -72.16 17.64 -29.24
N LYS A 2 -72.19 18.97 -29.08
CA LYS A 2 -71.01 19.77 -28.62
C LYS A 2 -70.49 19.39 -27.22
N ALA A 3 -71.39 19.22 -26.23
CA ALA A 3 -70.99 18.88 -24.86
C ALA A 3 -70.35 17.48 -24.73
N ALA A 4 -70.84 16.50 -25.48
CA ALA A 4 -70.26 15.15 -25.50
C ALA A 4 -68.83 15.16 -26.09
N ALA A 5 -68.59 15.94 -27.14
CA ALA A 5 -67.26 16.08 -27.72
C ALA A 5 -66.25 16.70 -26.75
N VAL A 6 -66.67 17.70 -25.95
CA VAL A 6 -65.81 18.34 -24.93
C VAL A 6 -65.45 17.36 -23.81
N LEU A 7 -66.40 16.57 -23.33
CA LEU A 7 -66.15 15.57 -22.29
C LEU A 7 -65.19 14.47 -22.76
N ILE A 8 -65.33 14.01 -24.01
CA ILE A 8 -64.41 13.02 -24.61
C ILE A 8 -63.01 13.62 -24.71
N LEU A 9 -62.87 14.87 -25.13
CA LEU A 9 -61.57 15.53 -25.24
C LEU A 9 -60.85 15.63 -23.89
N LEU A 10 -61.58 16.04 -22.84
CA LEU A 10 -61.05 16.11 -21.47
C LEU A 10 -60.60 14.73 -20.98
N PHE A 11 -61.39 13.70 -21.24
CA PHE A 11 -61.07 12.33 -20.84
C PHE A 11 -59.79 11.82 -21.51
N LEU A 12 -59.61 12.09 -22.80
CA LEU A 12 -58.40 11.73 -23.54
C LEU A 12 -57.16 12.47 -23.01
N THR A 13 -57.29 13.77 -22.69
CA THR A 13 -56.17 14.53 -22.10
C THR A 13 -55.79 14.04 -20.70
N ALA A 14 -56.76 13.63 -19.88
CA ALA A 14 -56.50 13.06 -18.57
C ALA A 14 -55.77 11.71 -18.65
N LEU A 15 -56.17 10.84 -19.59
CA LEU A 15 -55.51 9.55 -19.83
C LEU A 15 -54.07 9.73 -20.36
N ALA A 16 -53.86 10.67 -21.28
CA ALA A 16 -52.53 11.00 -21.78
C ALA A 16 -51.61 11.55 -20.67
N GLY A 17 -52.15 12.43 -19.81
CA GLY A 17 -51.42 12.97 -18.65
C GLY A 17 -51.04 11.89 -17.63
N MET A 18 -51.94 10.97 -17.32
CA MET A 18 -51.65 9.84 -16.41
C MET A 18 -50.61 8.87 -16.98
N GLY A 19 -50.69 8.54 -18.28
CA GLY A 19 -49.70 7.71 -18.96
C GLY A 19 -48.31 8.35 -18.95
N TRP A 20 -48.24 9.65 -19.21
CA TRP A 20 -46.98 10.42 -19.16
C TRP A 20 -46.40 10.47 -17.74
N GLN A 21 -47.24 10.72 -16.73
CA GLN A 21 -46.80 10.77 -15.33
C GLN A 21 -46.25 9.42 -14.84
N LYS A 22 -46.89 8.31 -15.23
CA LYS A 22 -46.40 6.97 -14.90
C LYS A 22 -45.05 6.70 -15.57
N HIS A 23 -44.92 7.04 -16.85
CA HIS A 23 -43.67 6.86 -17.58
C HIS A 23 -42.51 7.68 -17.00
N GLN A 24 -42.77 8.92 -16.58
CA GLN A 24 -41.78 9.77 -15.92
C GLN A 24 -41.36 9.22 -14.55
N ARG A 25 -42.30 8.63 -13.78
CA ARG A 25 -41.98 7.98 -12.51
C ARG A 25 -41.11 6.75 -12.69
N GLU A 26 -41.43 5.91 -13.67
CA GLU A 26 -40.65 4.71 -13.97
C GLU A 26 -39.21 5.05 -14.43
N LEU A 27 -39.06 6.09 -15.25
CA LEU A 27 -37.75 6.63 -15.62
C LEU A 27 -36.98 7.19 -14.40
N ALA A 28 -37.66 7.85 -13.47
CA ALA A 28 -37.04 8.38 -12.26
C ALA A 28 -36.59 7.26 -11.31
N GLU A 29 -37.39 6.20 -11.15
CA GLU A 29 -37.05 5.02 -10.36
C GLU A 29 -35.84 4.28 -10.95
N GLN A 30 -35.83 4.03 -12.26
CA GLN A 30 -34.68 3.41 -12.92
C GLN A 30 -33.38 4.21 -12.74
N ARG A 31 -33.46 5.54 -12.85
CA ARG A 31 -32.29 6.42 -12.63
C ARG A 31 -31.81 6.36 -11.17
N ARG A 32 -32.72 6.27 -10.21
CA ARG A 32 -32.37 6.10 -8.78
C ARG A 32 -31.70 4.75 -8.52
N ASP A 33 -32.22 3.66 -9.07
CA ASP A 33 -31.63 2.33 -8.91
C ASP A 33 -30.23 2.23 -9.53
N ILE A 34 -29.99 2.91 -10.66
CA ILE A 34 -28.66 2.98 -11.27
C ILE A 34 -27.72 3.81 -10.39
N ALA A 35 -28.16 4.95 -9.89
CA ALA A 35 -27.37 5.80 -9.01
C ALA A 35 -27.04 5.09 -7.68
N GLU A 36 -28.00 4.38 -7.09
CA GLU A 36 -27.79 3.61 -5.86
C GLU A 36 -26.80 2.46 -6.08
N ARG A 37 -26.90 1.74 -7.19
CA ARG A 37 -25.94 0.69 -7.57
C ARG A 37 -24.54 1.26 -7.78
N ALA A 38 -24.41 2.40 -8.46
CA ALA A 38 -23.13 3.05 -8.65
C ALA A 38 -22.51 3.50 -7.32
N VAL A 39 -23.30 4.12 -6.43
CA VAL A 39 -22.84 4.53 -5.10
C VAL A 39 -22.39 3.32 -4.27
N LYS A 40 -23.16 2.23 -4.27
CA LYS A 40 -22.78 0.98 -3.57
C LYS A 40 -21.46 0.41 -4.12
N GLN A 41 -21.33 0.29 -5.44
CA GLN A 41 -20.09 -0.18 -6.07
C GLN A 41 -18.89 0.71 -5.72
N THR A 42 -19.05 2.04 -5.71
CA THR A 42 -17.98 2.94 -5.29
C THR A 42 -17.67 2.85 -3.79
N GLY A 43 -18.68 2.58 -2.96
CA GLY A 43 -18.52 2.39 -1.52
C GLY A 43 -17.72 1.14 -1.17
N ASP A 44 -18.01 0.02 -1.85
CA ASP A 44 -17.31 -1.24 -1.67
C ASP A 44 -15.84 -1.13 -2.08
N VAL A 45 -15.56 -0.54 -3.25
CA VAL A 45 -14.17 -0.29 -3.71
C VAL A 45 -13.42 0.65 -2.76
N LEU A 46 -14.07 1.70 -2.26
CA LEU A 46 -13.44 2.62 -1.30
C LEU A 46 -13.18 1.94 0.06
N ALA A 47 -14.02 0.99 0.46
CA ALA A 47 -13.80 0.17 1.65
C ALA A 47 -12.58 -0.75 1.47
N GLU A 48 -12.48 -1.43 0.33
CA GLU A 48 -11.31 -2.26 -0.02
C GLU A 48 -10.01 -1.45 -0.07
N VAL A 49 -10.02 -0.27 -0.71
CA VAL A 49 -8.84 0.62 -0.75
C VAL A 49 -8.46 1.11 0.65
N ARG A 50 -9.44 1.38 1.52
CA ARG A 50 -9.17 1.79 2.91
C ARG A 50 -8.58 0.64 3.73
N ALA A 51 -9.06 -0.59 3.54
CA ALA A 51 -8.48 -1.78 4.16
C ALA A 51 -7.04 -2.01 3.70
N LEU A 52 -6.79 -1.96 2.38
CA LEU A 52 -5.44 -2.10 1.83
C LEU A 52 -4.48 -1.02 2.34
N ARG A 53 -4.95 0.22 2.52
CA ARG A 53 -4.14 1.29 3.12
C ARG A 53 -3.79 1.01 4.59
N ALA A 54 -4.71 0.42 5.35
CA ALA A 54 -4.45 0.03 6.73
C ALA A 54 -3.39 -1.07 6.80
N ASP A 55 -3.49 -2.09 5.93
CA ASP A 55 -2.51 -3.19 5.85
C ASP A 55 -1.10 -2.68 5.49
N VAL A 56 -0.99 -1.77 4.52
CA VAL A 56 0.30 -1.15 4.16
C VAL A 56 0.88 -0.37 5.34
N GLY A 57 0.05 0.35 6.11
CA GLY A 57 0.50 1.06 7.31
C GLY A 57 1.02 0.11 8.40
N GLU A 58 0.40 -1.06 8.57
CA GLU A 58 0.88 -2.08 9.49
C GLU A 58 2.22 -2.68 9.05
N ILE A 59 2.37 -2.97 7.75
CA ILE A 59 3.62 -3.47 7.17
C ILE A 59 4.74 -2.43 7.37
N GLU A 60 4.48 -1.16 7.10
CA GLU A 60 5.46 -0.09 7.30
C GLU A 60 5.89 0.03 8.78
N ALA A 61 4.93 -0.01 9.70
CA ALA A 61 5.21 0.02 11.14
C ALA A 61 6.02 -1.22 11.59
N GLY A 62 5.70 -2.40 11.05
CA GLY A 62 6.45 -3.63 11.29
C GLY A 62 7.87 -3.54 10.76
N MET A 63 8.06 -2.98 9.56
CA MET A 63 9.38 -2.75 8.96
C MET A 63 10.23 -1.78 9.75
N LYS A 64 9.63 -0.68 10.24
CA LYS A 64 10.33 0.27 11.11
C LYS A 64 10.80 -0.42 12.39
N LYS A 65 9.93 -1.15 13.09
CA LYS A 65 10.30 -1.91 14.29
C LYS A 65 11.41 -2.93 14.02
N LEU A 66 11.35 -3.62 12.88
CA LEU A 66 12.40 -4.58 12.50
C LEU A 66 13.75 -3.87 12.26
N SER A 67 13.73 -2.71 11.60
CA SER A 67 14.93 -1.92 11.36
C SER A 67 15.57 -1.41 12.66
N GLU A 68 14.75 -0.92 13.59
CA GLU A 68 15.18 -0.49 14.93
C GLU A 68 15.78 -1.66 15.70
N LYS A 69 15.09 -2.81 15.72
CA LYS A 69 15.58 -4.03 16.37
C LYS A 69 16.89 -4.54 15.77
N ARG A 70 17.07 -4.42 14.46
CA ARG A 70 18.33 -4.78 13.78
C ARG A 70 19.46 -3.85 14.21
N GLY A 71 19.19 -2.55 14.34
CA GLY A 71 20.15 -1.57 14.82
C GLY A 71 20.59 -1.86 16.26
N THR A 72 19.63 -2.05 17.17
CA THR A 72 19.93 -2.31 18.59
C THR A 72 20.67 -3.63 18.82
N ASN A 73 20.25 -4.71 18.13
CA ASN A 73 20.96 -5.99 18.19
C ASN A 73 22.36 -5.88 17.56
N GLY A 74 22.50 -5.16 16.44
CA GLY A 74 23.79 -4.87 15.82
C GLY A 74 24.75 -4.18 16.77
N GLU A 75 24.27 -3.16 17.49
CA GLU A 75 25.06 -2.44 18.49
C GLU A 75 25.44 -3.34 19.67
N GLN A 76 24.48 -4.09 20.21
CA GLN A 76 24.74 -5.03 21.29
C GLN A 76 25.79 -6.09 20.90
N ARG A 77 25.73 -6.59 19.66
CA ARG A 77 26.74 -7.52 19.13
C ARG A 77 28.12 -6.87 19.02
N ARG A 78 28.20 -5.63 18.55
CA ARG A 78 29.47 -4.88 18.46
C ARG A 78 30.10 -4.70 19.83
N GLU A 79 29.32 -4.27 20.82
CA GLU A 79 29.82 -4.08 22.18
C GLU A 79 30.22 -5.41 22.84
N THR A 80 29.47 -6.49 22.60
CA THR A 80 29.82 -7.83 23.09
C THR A 80 31.16 -8.30 22.52
N ILE A 81 31.36 -8.15 21.20
CA ILE A 81 32.63 -8.52 20.54
C ILE A 81 33.76 -7.65 21.07
N LYS A 82 33.55 -6.33 21.17
CA LYS A 82 34.55 -5.39 21.69
C LYS A 82 35.00 -5.78 23.10
N THR A 83 34.05 -6.13 23.97
CA THR A 83 34.33 -6.57 25.34
C THR A 83 35.07 -7.90 25.35
N ALA A 84 34.68 -8.85 24.49
CA ALA A 84 35.33 -10.15 24.41
C ALA A 84 36.77 -10.09 23.86
N LEU A 85 37.08 -9.04 23.09
CA LEU A 85 38.41 -8.78 22.53
C LEU A 85 39.24 -7.81 23.39
N ASP A 86 38.70 -7.35 24.53
CA ASP A 86 39.40 -6.44 25.42
C ASP A 86 40.62 -7.14 26.05
N GLY A 87 41.79 -6.50 25.98
CA GLY A 87 43.06 -7.08 26.41
C GLY A 87 43.79 -7.98 25.40
N GLU A 88 43.16 -8.33 24.27
CA GLU A 88 43.81 -9.09 23.20
C GLU A 88 44.67 -8.17 22.32
N THR A 89 46.00 -8.23 22.50
CA THR A 89 46.97 -7.36 21.79
C THR A 89 46.82 -7.38 20.28
N CYS A 90 46.59 -8.54 19.67
CA CYS A 90 46.36 -8.68 18.23
C CYS A 90 45.04 -8.05 17.76
N ALA A 91 44.01 -8.00 18.62
CA ALA A 91 42.68 -7.48 18.26
C ALA A 91 42.59 -5.95 18.41
N VAL A 92 43.36 -5.36 19.34
CA VAL A 92 43.42 -3.91 19.56
C VAL A 92 44.46 -3.20 18.70
N THR A 93 45.33 -3.96 18.01
CA THR A 93 46.30 -3.38 17.08
C THR A 93 45.57 -2.78 15.87
N PRO A 94 45.78 -1.48 15.56
CA PRO A 94 45.11 -0.85 14.44
C PRO A 94 45.53 -1.50 13.12
N VAL A 95 44.55 -1.76 12.26
CA VAL A 95 44.77 -2.29 10.92
C VAL A 95 45.52 -1.25 10.08
N PRO A 96 46.54 -1.64 9.29
CA PRO A 96 47.24 -0.71 8.39
C PRO A 96 46.27 0.01 7.45
N ALA A 97 46.49 1.32 7.24
CA ALA A 97 45.57 2.18 6.49
C ALA A 97 45.24 1.64 5.09
N ALA A 98 46.24 1.16 4.35
CA ALA A 98 46.03 0.58 3.01
C ALA A 98 45.07 -0.63 3.02
N VAL A 99 45.11 -1.45 4.08
CA VAL A 99 44.21 -2.60 4.23
C VAL A 99 42.82 -2.10 4.60
N ALA A 100 42.69 -1.15 5.53
CA ALA A 100 41.41 -0.55 5.89
C ALA A 100 40.73 0.10 4.67
N ASP A 101 41.48 0.83 3.84
CA ASP A 101 40.99 1.48 2.62
C ASP A 101 40.51 0.43 1.59
N SER A 102 41.26 -0.66 1.43
CA SER A 102 40.87 -1.76 0.54
C SER A 102 39.55 -2.44 0.99
N LEU A 103 39.37 -2.62 2.30
CA LEU A 103 38.15 -3.16 2.89
C LEU A 103 36.97 -2.20 2.73
N GLN A 104 37.19 -0.89 2.92
CA GLN A 104 36.16 0.12 2.69
C GLN A 104 35.73 0.18 1.23
N LYS A 105 36.69 0.13 0.30
CA LYS A 105 36.42 0.08 -1.14
C LYS A 105 35.60 -1.16 -1.50
N ARG A 106 36.01 -2.34 -1.01
CA ARG A 106 35.26 -3.59 -1.23
C ARG A 106 33.86 -3.52 -0.66
N ALA A 107 33.69 -2.96 0.54
CA ALA A 107 32.38 -2.80 1.16
C ALA A 107 31.51 -1.80 0.38
N ALA A 108 32.08 -0.77 -0.25
CA ALA A 108 31.35 0.14 -1.13
C ALA A 108 30.90 -0.58 -2.41
N GLU A 109 31.77 -1.37 -3.04
CA GLU A 109 31.44 -2.19 -4.22
C GLU A 109 30.32 -3.19 -3.91
N VAL A 110 30.38 -3.88 -2.77
CA VAL A 110 29.35 -4.83 -2.33
C VAL A 110 28.01 -4.15 -2.04
N ARG A 111 28.01 -2.90 -1.54
CA ARG A 111 26.76 -2.13 -1.33
C ARG A 111 26.17 -1.62 -2.63
N ALA A 112 27.02 -1.30 -3.61
CA ALA A 112 26.59 -0.79 -4.91
C ALA A 112 26.05 -1.89 -5.82
N ALA A 113 26.54 -3.12 -5.68
CA ALA A 113 25.88 -4.28 -6.24
C ALA A 113 24.65 -4.61 -5.37
N ASP A 114 23.45 -4.73 -5.96
CA ASP A 114 22.19 -5.09 -5.29
C ASP A 114 22.21 -6.53 -4.74
N TYR A 115 23.14 -6.84 -3.83
CA TYR A 115 23.15 -8.09 -3.07
C TYR A 115 22.08 -8.02 -1.98
N SER A 116 20.85 -8.35 -2.37
CA SER A 116 19.72 -8.60 -1.47
C SER A 116 19.86 -9.90 -0.65
N GLY A 117 20.96 -10.64 -0.83
CA GLY A 117 21.25 -11.87 -0.12
C GLY A 117 21.99 -11.62 1.20
N ALA A 118 21.46 -12.16 2.29
CA ALA A 118 22.14 -12.25 3.57
C ALA A 118 23.61 -12.69 3.35
N PHE A 119 24.56 -11.82 3.74
CA PHE A 119 25.98 -12.13 3.70
C PHE A 119 26.24 -13.34 4.62
N ALA A 120 26.24 -14.54 4.07
CA ALA A 120 26.45 -15.79 4.79
C ALA A 120 27.90 -15.98 5.26
N GLY A 121 28.77 -14.96 5.13
CA GLY A 121 30.16 -15.04 5.54
C GLY A 121 31.00 -16.00 4.68
N GLN A 122 30.52 -16.39 3.50
CA GLN A 122 31.30 -17.24 2.60
C GLN A 122 32.45 -16.40 2.00
N PRO A 123 33.72 -16.81 2.16
CA PRO A 123 34.83 -16.14 1.49
C PRO A 123 34.68 -16.29 -0.03
N ASP A 124 34.90 -15.20 -0.77
CA ASP A 124 34.98 -15.27 -2.22
C ASP A 124 36.21 -16.10 -2.59
N GLY A 125 35.96 -17.29 -3.14
CA GLY A 125 36.98 -18.25 -3.54
C GLY A 125 37.75 -17.84 -4.78
N LYS A 126 38.42 -16.68 -4.74
CA LYS A 126 39.43 -16.32 -5.74
C LYS A 126 40.78 -16.18 -5.05
N HIS A 127 41.51 -17.30 -5.10
CA HIS A 127 42.97 -17.32 -5.05
C HIS A 127 43.55 -16.52 -6.21
#